data_AF-A0A8D0GYH6-F1
#
_entry.id   AF-A0A8D0GYH6-F1
#
_cell.length_a   1.000
_cell.length_b   1.000
_cell.length_c   1.000
_cell.angle_alpha   90.00
_cell.angle_beta   90.00
_cell.angle_gamma   90.00
#
_symmetry.space_group_name_H-M   'P 1'
#
loop_
_entity.id
_entity.type
_entity.pdbx_description
1 polymer ?
#
loop_
_entity_poly.entity_id
_entity_poly.type
_entity_poly.pdbx_seq_one_letter_code
_entity_poly.pdbx_strand_id
1 'polypeptide(L)'
;MESCNKCLLEEERHRNTHSECLMYWLDKDTEFKYLSPWPEKFPSVERCCARYKPISLDAWHVAITHNKITIVDKNAIYFCGFPTLKHIKHKFYLRKCGVQVFQQSSHGENMLLEIVADGDLKEQTAENVASVVLGKSIFVNWPHLEEARAIAVSDGETKFYLEEPPGTQKLYMGSTVPPTKVAYVGDKEQNIWLKEVQGISEHYQRRKGVVINETAVVVYAQLLTGRRYQINQSGEVYLEKQWSKQILPFVYQTIVKDIKAFDSRFSNIKTLDDLFPPRTTVFMLGSPYYGCTGEVQDSCDVIAEGRIRVVFNIPCEPQLDTLIQNQHKYSVKYNPGYVLASRLGVSGYLVSRFTGSIFIGRGSRKNPHGDHKANVGLNLKFNKKNEEVPGYTKKVGNEWMYSSAVEQLLAEYLERVPELFSYIAKNSQEDIFYEDDIWPGEDENGAERVQEIVAWLKAHPVSALSRSSCDLQILDTAIVEKIEEEIEKCKQRRSNKKVRVTV
;
A
#
# COMPACT_ATOMS: atom_id res chain seq x y z
N MET A 1 23.29 48.25 -5.43
CA MET A 1 22.36 47.70 -6.44
C MET A 1 21.59 48.78 -7.20
N GLU A 2 21.30 49.95 -6.62
CA GLU A 2 20.50 51.01 -7.30
C GLU A 2 20.99 51.43 -8.69
N SER A 3 22.31 51.48 -8.93
CA SER A 3 22.88 51.72 -10.25
C SER A 3 22.53 50.60 -11.24
N CYS A 4 22.71 49.34 -10.84
CA CYS A 4 22.40 48.16 -11.65
C CYS A 4 20.90 48.01 -11.94
N ASN A 5 20.02 48.40 -11.01
CA ASN A 5 18.56 48.35 -11.21
C ASN A 5 18.09 49.18 -12.41
N LYS A 6 18.83 50.25 -12.78
CA LYS A 6 18.54 51.07 -13.96
C LYS A 6 18.87 50.36 -15.28
N CYS A 7 19.73 49.35 -15.25
CA CYS A 7 20.19 48.59 -16.41
C CYS A 7 19.36 47.31 -16.69
N LEU A 8 18.41 46.95 -15.82
CA LEU A 8 17.56 45.78 -16.00
C LEU A 8 16.70 45.90 -17.27
N LEU A 9 16.57 44.80 -18.01
CA LEU A 9 15.60 44.67 -19.10
C LEU A 9 14.15 44.70 -18.56
N GLU A 10 13.18 44.95 -19.42
CA GLU A 10 11.76 45.05 -19.02
C GLU A 10 11.24 43.75 -18.40
N GLU A 11 11.57 42.60 -19.00
CA GLU A 11 11.27 41.26 -18.46
C GLU A 11 11.91 41.03 -17.08
N GLU A 12 13.14 41.50 -16.87
CA GLU A 12 13.85 41.38 -15.60
C GLU A 12 13.21 42.26 -14.52
N ARG A 13 12.72 43.46 -14.88
CA ARG A 13 11.95 44.32 -13.98
C ARG A 13 10.63 43.67 -13.59
N HIS A 14 9.89 43.11 -14.56
CA HIS A 14 8.63 42.41 -14.30
C HIS A 14 8.84 41.15 -13.42
N ARG A 15 9.92 40.39 -13.63
CA ARG A 15 10.26 39.26 -12.76
C ARG A 15 10.71 39.68 -11.36
N ASN A 16 11.15 40.93 -11.19
CA ASN A 16 11.62 41.50 -9.92
C ASN A 16 10.52 42.29 -9.17
N THR A 17 9.24 42.01 -9.42
CA THR A 17 8.09 42.54 -8.65
C THR A 17 7.35 41.42 -7.93
N HIS A 18 6.83 41.71 -6.73
CA HIS A 18 5.87 40.81 -6.07
C HIS A 18 4.57 40.72 -6.88
N SER A 19 4.04 39.51 -7.03
CA SER A 19 2.78 39.25 -7.73
C SER A 19 1.67 38.81 -6.78
N GLU A 20 0.44 38.89 -7.26
CA GLU A 20 -0.75 38.39 -6.58
C GLU A 20 -0.77 36.85 -6.51
N CYS A 21 -1.54 36.30 -5.57
CA CYS A 21 -1.84 34.87 -5.53
C CYS A 21 -2.86 34.50 -6.62
N LEU A 22 -2.80 33.28 -7.16
CA LEU A 22 -3.77 32.81 -8.16
C LEU A 22 -4.72 31.78 -7.55
N MET A 23 -6.02 32.08 -7.53
CA MET A 23 -7.06 31.13 -7.16
C MET A 23 -7.63 30.48 -8.42
N TYR A 24 -7.54 29.15 -8.51
CA TYR A 24 -8.08 28.36 -9.61
C TYR A 24 -9.40 27.69 -9.22
N TRP A 25 -10.32 27.56 -10.18
CA TRP A 25 -11.54 26.77 -10.03
C TRP A 25 -11.97 26.16 -11.38
N LEU A 26 -12.84 25.15 -11.32
CA LEU A 26 -13.45 24.53 -12.48
C LEU A 26 -14.73 25.28 -12.85
N ASP A 27 -14.85 25.69 -14.10
CA ASP A 27 -16.02 26.35 -14.68
C ASP A 27 -16.50 25.54 -15.89
N LYS A 28 -17.55 24.75 -15.70
CA LYS A 28 -18.07 23.80 -16.70
C LYS A 28 -18.73 24.48 -17.90
N ASP A 29 -19.14 25.73 -17.76
CA ASP A 29 -19.84 26.48 -18.81
C ASP A 29 -18.85 27.17 -19.76
N THR A 30 -17.54 27.02 -19.50
CA THR A 30 -16.49 27.61 -20.32
C THR A 30 -15.49 26.58 -20.81
N GLU A 31 -15.13 26.69 -22.08
CA GLU A 31 -14.18 25.79 -22.73
C GLU A 31 -13.28 26.60 -23.66
N PHE A 32 -11.96 26.41 -23.53
CA PHE A 32 -10.98 27.05 -24.39
C PHE A 32 -9.75 26.17 -24.56
N LYS A 33 -9.02 26.36 -25.67
CA LYS A 33 -7.74 25.69 -25.90
C LYS A 33 -6.64 26.40 -25.09
N TYR A 34 -6.01 25.69 -24.17
CA TYR A 34 -4.83 26.18 -23.44
C TYR A 34 -3.56 25.64 -24.10
N LEU A 35 -2.76 26.54 -24.68
CA LEU A 35 -1.52 26.20 -25.35
C LEU A 35 -0.45 25.80 -24.33
N SER A 36 0.26 24.71 -24.62
CA SER A 36 1.38 24.27 -23.79
C SER A 36 2.56 25.25 -23.89
N PRO A 37 3.17 25.67 -22.77
CA PRO A 37 4.43 26.42 -22.78
C PRO A 37 5.63 25.54 -23.17
N TRP A 38 5.47 24.21 -23.25
CA TRP A 38 6.50 23.29 -23.76
C TRP A 38 5.89 22.19 -24.64
N PRO A 39 5.48 22.52 -25.88
CA PRO A 39 4.73 21.60 -26.77
C PRO A 39 5.45 20.27 -27.07
N GLU A 40 6.79 20.28 -27.06
CA GLU A 40 7.62 19.09 -27.30
C GLU A 40 7.49 18.01 -26.23
N LYS A 41 7.14 18.38 -24.99
CA LYS A 41 7.02 17.45 -23.85
C LYS A 41 5.59 17.30 -23.35
N PHE A 42 4.80 18.35 -23.44
CA PHE A 42 3.42 18.36 -22.96
C PHE A 42 2.51 18.88 -24.07
N PRO A 43 1.51 18.10 -24.53
CA PRO A 43 0.54 18.58 -25.51
C PRO A 43 -0.32 19.70 -24.94
N SER A 44 -0.93 20.49 -25.82
CA SER A 44 -1.89 21.53 -25.43
C SER A 44 -3.17 20.90 -24.89
N VAL A 45 -3.84 21.58 -23.94
CA VAL A 45 -5.14 21.14 -23.41
C VAL A 45 -6.23 21.70 -24.33
N GLU A 46 -6.76 20.85 -25.22
CA GLU A 46 -7.76 21.25 -26.22
C GLU A 46 -9.08 21.75 -25.59
N ARG A 47 -9.49 21.18 -24.46
CA ARG A 47 -10.76 21.49 -23.76
C ARG A 47 -10.48 21.88 -22.30
N CYS A 48 -9.94 23.09 -22.09
CA CYS A 48 -9.68 23.60 -20.75
C CYS A 48 -10.92 24.28 -20.16
N CYS A 49 -11.36 23.81 -18.99
CA CYS A 49 -12.43 24.39 -18.17
C CYS A 49 -11.91 25.04 -16.88
N ALA A 50 -10.58 25.22 -16.75
CA ALA A 50 -9.97 25.83 -15.59
C ALA A 50 -9.98 27.36 -15.73
N ARG A 51 -10.54 28.04 -14.73
CA ARG A 51 -10.46 29.50 -14.59
C ARG A 51 -9.52 29.86 -13.45
N TYR A 52 -8.95 31.05 -13.53
CA TYR A 52 -8.17 31.63 -12.45
C TYR A 52 -8.53 33.10 -12.27
N LYS A 53 -8.26 33.62 -11.07
CA LYS A 53 -8.24 35.07 -10.80
C LYS A 53 -7.05 35.39 -9.90
N PRO A 54 -6.46 36.58 -10.05
CA PRO A 54 -5.58 37.12 -9.03
C PRO A 54 -6.35 37.38 -7.72
N ILE A 55 -5.65 37.22 -6.61
CA ILE A 55 -6.04 37.64 -5.28
C ILE A 55 -4.86 38.43 -4.70
N SER A 56 -5.09 39.72 -4.43
CA SER A 56 -4.12 40.59 -3.76
C SER A 56 -3.61 39.95 -2.47
N LEU A 57 -2.32 40.15 -2.18
CA LEU A 57 -1.67 39.68 -0.95
C LEU A 57 -2.39 40.20 0.31
N ASP A 58 -3.01 41.37 0.22
CA ASP A 58 -3.74 42.01 1.32
C ASP A 58 -5.15 41.43 1.56
N ALA A 59 -5.65 40.54 0.69
CA ALA A 59 -7.03 40.03 0.76
C ALA A 59 -7.36 39.26 2.05
N TRP A 60 -6.34 38.84 2.80
CA TRP A 60 -6.47 38.13 4.08
C TRP A 60 -6.02 38.95 5.29
N HIS A 61 -5.79 40.26 5.15
CA HIS A 61 -5.49 41.16 6.26
C HIS A 61 -6.73 41.40 7.13
N VAL A 62 -7.00 40.44 8.04
CA VAL A 62 -8.03 40.55 9.07
C VAL A 62 -7.44 41.19 10.32
N ALA A 63 -8.04 42.30 10.78
CA ALA A 63 -7.65 42.92 12.04
C ALA A 63 -7.86 41.94 13.22
N ILE A 64 -6.84 41.76 14.06
CA ILE A 64 -6.82 40.78 15.17
C ILE A 64 -8.03 40.95 16.11
N THR A 65 -8.55 42.18 16.25
CA THR A 65 -9.74 42.53 17.03
C THR A 65 -11.05 41.89 16.54
N HIS A 66 -11.11 41.44 15.29
CA HIS A 66 -12.32 40.86 14.69
C HIS A 66 -12.33 39.31 14.70
N ASN A 67 -11.36 38.68 15.34
CA ASN A 67 -11.15 37.25 15.26
C ASN A 67 -12.16 36.47 16.14
N LYS A 68 -13.35 36.22 15.59
CA LYS A 68 -14.34 35.30 16.19
C LYS A 68 -13.81 33.87 16.11
N ILE A 69 -13.03 33.46 17.11
CA ILE A 69 -12.63 32.06 17.28
C ILE A 69 -13.90 31.22 17.39
N THR A 70 -14.16 30.36 16.39
CA THR A 70 -15.29 29.44 16.44
C THR A 70 -15.06 28.41 17.53
N ILE A 71 -15.78 28.53 18.64
CA ILE A 71 -15.78 27.55 19.71
C ILE A 71 -16.57 26.33 19.22
N VAL A 72 -15.87 25.39 18.60
CA VAL A 72 -16.44 24.10 18.19
C VAL A 72 -16.60 23.23 19.44
N ASP A 73 -17.79 22.66 19.65
CA ASP A 73 -17.99 21.64 20.66
C ASP A 73 -17.22 20.37 20.29
N LYS A 74 -16.07 20.18 20.94
CA LYS A 74 -15.16 19.04 20.72
C LYS A 74 -15.72 17.72 21.29
N ASN A 75 -16.88 17.71 21.93
CA ASN A 75 -17.49 16.54 22.56
C ASN A 75 -18.76 16.05 21.85
N ALA A 76 -19.42 16.90 21.05
CA ALA A 76 -20.69 16.54 20.40
C ALA A 76 -20.57 15.51 19.27
N ILE A 77 -19.49 15.53 18.48
CA ILE A 77 -19.36 14.76 17.24
C ILE A 77 -17.91 14.26 17.04
N TYR A 78 -17.75 12.99 16.70
CA TYR A 78 -16.47 12.39 16.32
C TYR A 78 -16.22 12.53 14.81
N PHE A 79 -15.04 13.03 14.41
CA PHE A 79 -14.67 13.13 12.99
C PHE A 79 -13.83 11.92 12.58
N CYS A 80 -14.42 11.04 11.75
CA CYS A 80 -13.74 9.84 11.26
C CYS A 80 -12.38 10.16 10.62
N GLY A 81 -11.35 9.40 11.00
CA GLY A 81 -9.96 9.59 10.54
C GLY A 81 -9.08 10.39 11.49
N PHE A 82 -9.65 11.14 12.44
CA PHE A 82 -8.88 11.83 13.48
C PHE A 82 -8.78 10.96 14.75
N PRO A 83 -7.59 10.77 15.35
CA PRO A 83 -7.48 10.01 16.59
C PRO A 83 -8.07 10.76 17.79
N THR A 84 -8.59 10.02 18.77
CA THR A 84 -9.17 10.60 20.00
C THR A 84 -8.98 9.70 21.21
N LEU A 85 -8.50 10.27 22.32
CA LEU A 85 -8.37 9.55 23.59
C LEU A 85 -9.66 9.59 24.44
N LYS A 86 -10.67 10.37 24.05
CA LYS A 86 -11.76 10.78 24.95
C LYS A 86 -12.74 9.68 25.34
N HIS A 87 -12.94 8.68 24.48
CA HIS A 87 -14.07 7.75 24.61
C HIS A 87 -13.78 6.53 25.51
N ILE A 88 -12.53 6.29 25.88
CA ILE A 88 -12.13 5.18 26.74
C ILE A 88 -11.47 5.76 27.98
N LYS A 89 -11.94 5.37 29.16
CA LYS A 89 -11.36 5.79 30.45
C LYS A 89 -9.97 5.16 30.60
N HIS A 90 -8.97 5.99 30.85
CA HIS A 90 -7.58 5.56 30.98
C HIS A 90 -6.83 6.43 31.99
N LYS A 91 -5.80 5.84 32.61
CA LYS A 91 -4.75 6.56 33.33
C LYS A 91 -3.61 6.86 32.35
N PHE A 92 -2.75 7.81 32.69
CA PHE A 92 -1.55 8.10 31.91
C PHE A 92 -0.34 8.33 32.83
N TYR A 93 0.83 7.89 32.39
CA TYR A 93 2.10 8.07 33.11
C TYR A 93 3.31 7.92 32.18
N LEU A 94 4.45 8.50 32.56
CA LEU A 94 5.71 8.32 31.85
C LEU A 94 6.45 7.07 32.36
N ARG A 95 6.95 6.24 31.43
CA ARG A 95 7.79 5.08 31.76
C ARG A 95 8.72 4.73 30.60
N LYS A 96 9.94 4.26 30.91
CA LYS A 96 10.83 3.63 29.91
C LYS A 96 10.32 2.23 29.60
N CYS A 97 9.64 2.06 28.47
CA CYS A 97 9.06 0.78 28.06
C CYS A 97 9.48 0.31 26.66
N GLY A 98 10.44 0.99 26.01
CA GLY A 98 10.97 0.53 24.73
C GLY A 98 9.97 0.62 23.57
N VAL A 99 8.98 1.53 23.65
CA VAL A 99 7.95 1.67 22.61
C VAL A 99 8.63 1.91 21.26
N GLN A 100 8.28 1.08 20.29
CA GLN A 100 8.90 1.02 18.97
C GLN A 100 7.92 1.64 17.97
N VAL A 101 8.14 2.91 17.62
CA VAL A 101 7.35 3.60 16.57
C VAL A 101 7.97 3.38 15.19
N PHE A 102 9.30 3.44 15.09
CA PHE A 102 10.06 3.22 13.87
C PHE A 102 10.65 1.80 13.84
N GLN A 103 11.88 1.64 13.35
CA GLN A 103 12.58 0.36 13.26
C GLN A 103 13.20 -0.08 14.60
N GLN A 104 13.66 0.86 15.43
CA GLN A 104 14.30 0.60 16.72
C GLN A 104 13.41 1.00 17.90
N SER A 105 13.61 0.35 19.04
CA SER A 105 12.89 0.62 20.30
C SER A 105 13.37 1.93 20.94
N SER A 106 12.46 2.67 21.57
CA SER A 106 12.80 3.91 22.30
C SER A 106 13.72 3.66 23.50
N HIS A 107 14.84 4.39 23.57
CA HIS A 107 15.67 4.47 24.79
C HIS A 107 15.15 5.48 25.82
N GLY A 108 14.32 6.44 25.39
CA GLY A 108 13.71 7.46 26.24
C GLY A 108 12.43 6.98 26.93
N GLU A 109 11.87 7.85 27.77
CA GLU A 109 10.55 7.64 28.38
C GLU A 109 9.43 7.75 27.35
N ASN A 110 8.37 6.98 27.56
CA ASN A 110 7.18 6.96 26.72
C ASN A 110 5.97 7.31 27.59
N MET A 111 5.06 8.13 27.06
CA MET A 111 3.76 8.36 27.68
C MET A 111 2.91 7.11 27.45
N LEU A 112 2.59 6.39 28.52
CA LEU A 112 1.76 5.21 28.46
C LEU A 112 0.32 5.55 28.84
N LEU A 113 -0.63 4.90 28.19
CA LEU A 113 -2.06 4.99 28.48
C LEU A 113 -2.54 3.63 29.00
N GLU A 114 -2.98 3.55 30.26
CA GLU A 114 -3.46 2.32 30.88
C GLU A 114 -4.99 2.33 30.91
N ILE A 115 -5.63 1.38 30.22
CA ILE A 115 -7.09 1.30 30.13
C ILE A 115 -7.68 0.89 31.49
N VAL A 116 -8.62 1.69 31.98
CA VAL A 116 -9.38 1.40 33.20
C VAL A 116 -10.67 0.71 32.78
N ALA A 117 -10.93 -0.49 33.30
CA ALA A 117 -12.18 -1.19 33.09
C ALA A 117 -13.36 -0.35 33.62
N ASP A 118 -14.41 -0.21 32.82
CA ASP A 118 -15.64 0.46 33.23
C ASP A 118 -16.62 -0.58 33.76
N GLY A 119 -17.02 -0.45 35.03
CA GLY A 119 -17.88 -1.41 35.74
C GLY A 119 -17.15 -2.58 36.40
N ASP A 120 -17.89 -3.37 37.19
CA ASP A 120 -17.38 -4.60 37.79
C ASP A 120 -17.10 -5.65 36.70
N LEU A 121 -15.91 -6.27 36.75
CA LEU A 121 -15.49 -7.33 35.80
C LEU A 121 -16.51 -8.49 35.71
N LYS A 122 -17.31 -8.70 36.75
CA LYS A 122 -18.37 -9.72 36.83
C LYS A 122 -19.57 -9.45 35.90
N GLU A 123 -19.78 -8.22 35.45
CA GLU A 123 -20.86 -7.88 34.52
C GLU A 123 -20.45 -8.05 33.05
N GLN A 124 -19.16 -8.20 32.76
CA GLN A 124 -18.61 -8.32 31.40
C GLN A 124 -18.56 -9.77 30.88
N THR A 125 -19.64 -10.54 31.07
CA THR A 125 -19.77 -11.89 30.48
C THR A 125 -19.88 -11.81 28.95
N ALA A 126 -19.44 -12.87 28.24
CA ALA A 126 -19.56 -12.91 26.78
C ALA A 126 -21.00 -12.77 26.29
N GLU A 127 -21.99 -13.32 27.02
CA GLU A 127 -23.42 -13.17 26.74
C GLU A 127 -23.88 -11.71 26.84
N ASN A 128 -23.55 -11.01 27.92
CA ASN A 128 -23.88 -9.60 28.10
C ASN A 128 -23.25 -8.75 26.99
N VAL A 129 -21.96 -8.97 26.69
CA VAL A 129 -21.26 -8.26 25.60
C VAL A 129 -21.91 -8.56 24.25
N ALA A 130 -22.24 -9.82 23.96
CA ALA A 130 -22.92 -10.21 22.72
C ALA A 130 -24.26 -9.50 22.54
N SER A 131 -25.12 -9.44 23.58
CA SER A 131 -26.40 -8.71 23.52
C SER A 131 -26.24 -7.22 23.15
N VAL A 132 -25.12 -6.62 23.57
CA VAL A 132 -24.80 -5.21 23.33
C VAL A 132 -24.20 -4.98 21.95
N VAL A 133 -23.23 -5.78 21.49
CA VAL A 133 -22.45 -5.47 20.27
C VAL A 133 -22.82 -6.29 19.04
N LEU A 134 -23.28 -7.53 19.20
CA LEU A 134 -23.36 -8.50 18.09
C LEU A 134 -24.35 -8.04 17.01
N GLY A 135 -23.93 -8.07 15.74
CA GLY A 135 -24.72 -7.59 14.61
C GLY A 135 -24.83 -6.07 14.47
N LYS A 136 -24.23 -5.29 15.39
CA LYS A 136 -24.26 -3.82 15.39
C LYS A 136 -22.95 -3.23 14.84
N SER A 137 -22.98 -1.93 14.60
CA SER A 137 -21.79 -1.14 14.27
C SER A 137 -21.08 -0.72 15.55
N ILE A 138 -19.77 -0.90 15.59
CA ILE A 138 -18.88 -0.55 16.70
C ILE A 138 -17.65 0.18 16.16
N PHE A 139 -16.91 0.87 17.04
CA PHE A 139 -15.64 1.51 16.68
C PHE A 139 -14.47 0.79 17.35
N VAL A 140 -13.52 0.34 16.56
CA VAL A 140 -12.33 -0.43 16.98
C VAL A 140 -11.05 0.36 16.73
N ASN A 141 -9.88 -0.23 17.00
CA ASN A 141 -8.56 0.35 16.70
C ASN A 141 -8.17 1.65 17.44
N TRP A 142 -8.80 1.92 18.59
CA TRP A 142 -8.48 3.06 19.48
C TRP A 142 -6.95 3.29 19.63
N PRO A 143 -6.47 4.55 19.59
CA PRO A 143 -7.24 5.79 19.47
C PRO A 143 -7.62 6.21 18.05
N HIS A 144 -7.15 5.50 17.02
CA HIS A 144 -7.51 5.72 15.62
C HIS A 144 -8.78 4.94 15.29
N LEU A 145 -9.93 5.50 15.68
CA LEU A 145 -11.19 4.77 15.65
C LEU A 145 -11.68 4.50 14.23
N GLU A 146 -11.85 3.21 13.91
CA GLU A 146 -12.39 2.70 12.65
C GLU A 146 -13.74 2.01 12.88
N GLU A 147 -14.70 2.24 12.00
CA GLU A 147 -16.02 1.60 12.09
C GLU A 147 -15.94 0.12 11.65
N ALA A 148 -16.55 -0.77 12.43
CA ALA A 148 -16.55 -2.22 12.21
C ALA A 148 -17.91 -2.84 12.58
N ARG A 149 -18.26 -3.96 11.93
CA ARG A 149 -19.44 -4.76 12.22
C ARG A 149 -19.04 -5.95 13.09
N ALA A 150 -19.58 -6.05 14.30
CA ALA A 150 -19.32 -7.20 15.17
C ALA A 150 -20.09 -8.43 14.70
N ILE A 151 -19.39 -9.55 14.51
CA ILE A 151 -19.97 -10.80 13.98
C ILE A 151 -19.85 -12.00 14.93
N ALA A 152 -18.93 -11.95 15.90
CA ALA A 152 -18.85 -12.91 17.00
C ALA A 152 -18.23 -12.27 18.25
N VAL A 153 -18.49 -12.88 19.40
CA VAL A 153 -17.98 -12.51 20.74
C VAL A 153 -17.54 -13.78 21.45
N SER A 154 -16.39 -13.77 22.11
CA SER A 154 -15.80 -14.94 22.77
C SER A 154 -15.05 -14.57 24.04
N ASP A 155 -15.30 -15.29 25.14
CA ASP A 155 -14.50 -15.25 26.38
C ASP A 155 -13.39 -16.32 26.41
N GLY A 156 -13.39 -17.24 25.43
CA GLY A 156 -12.41 -18.32 25.32
C GLY A 156 -12.96 -19.68 25.78
N GLU A 157 -14.13 -19.71 26.41
CA GLU A 157 -14.88 -20.93 26.75
C GLU A 157 -16.20 -21.03 25.95
N THR A 158 -16.85 -19.90 25.71
CA THR A 158 -18.08 -19.76 24.92
C THR A 158 -17.91 -18.72 23.81
N LYS A 159 -18.56 -18.98 22.68
CA LYS A 159 -18.51 -18.14 21.48
C LYS A 159 -19.90 -17.93 20.91
N PHE A 160 -20.33 -16.68 20.93
CA PHE A 160 -21.57 -16.19 20.35
C PHE A 160 -21.28 -15.69 18.94
N TYR A 161 -22.00 -16.13 17.92
CA TYR A 161 -21.78 -15.69 16.54
C TYR A 161 -23.08 -15.52 15.76
N LEU A 162 -23.02 -14.69 14.71
CA LEU A 162 -24.12 -14.49 13.79
C LEU A 162 -24.31 -15.72 12.87
N GLU A 163 -25.50 -16.32 12.91
CA GLU A 163 -25.91 -17.37 11.98
C GLU A 163 -26.63 -16.74 10.78
N GLU A 164 -25.85 -16.28 9.80
CA GLU A 164 -26.33 -15.66 8.58
C GLU A 164 -25.96 -16.47 7.32
N PRO A 165 -26.75 -16.40 6.23
CA PRO A 165 -26.36 -16.95 4.94
C PRO A 165 -25.03 -16.36 4.44
N PRO A 166 -24.16 -17.15 3.77
CA PRO A 166 -22.88 -16.66 3.27
C PRO A 166 -23.00 -15.40 2.40
N GLY A 167 -22.22 -14.37 2.74
CA GLY A 167 -22.24 -13.07 2.04
C GLY A 167 -23.25 -12.05 2.58
N THR A 168 -24.11 -12.42 3.54
CA THR A 168 -24.96 -11.46 4.26
C THR A 168 -24.09 -10.51 5.10
N GLN A 169 -24.38 -9.20 5.07
CA GLN A 169 -23.68 -8.19 5.86
C GLN A 169 -24.62 -7.18 6.51
N LYS A 170 -25.74 -7.67 7.07
CA LYS A 170 -26.81 -6.83 7.61
C LYS A 170 -26.44 -6.19 8.96
N LEU A 171 -26.80 -4.92 9.16
CA LEU A 171 -26.78 -4.32 10.50
C LEU A 171 -28.13 -4.56 11.19
N TYR A 172 -28.08 -4.95 12.46
CA TYR A 172 -29.25 -5.15 13.32
C TYR A 172 -29.40 -3.92 14.23
N MET A 173 -30.52 -3.21 14.10
CA MET A 173 -30.76 -1.92 14.76
C MET A 173 -32.19 -1.86 15.31
N GLY A 174 -32.39 -1.19 16.44
CA GLY A 174 -33.71 -1.10 17.08
C GLY A 174 -34.20 -2.45 17.61
N SER A 175 -35.40 -2.87 17.20
CA SER A 175 -36.08 -4.08 17.70
C SER A 175 -35.70 -5.38 16.99
N THR A 176 -34.89 -5.35 15.92
CA THR A 176 -34.48 -6.58 15.24
C THR A 176 -33.38 -7.31 16.03
N VAL A 177 -33.72 -8.46 16.61
CA VAL A 177 -32.76 -9.35 17.27
C VAL A 177 -31.85 -10.02 16.22
N PRO A 178 -30.51 -10.03 16.41
CA PRO A 178 -29.60 -10.74 15.51
C PRO A 178 -29.75 -12.27 15.64
N PRO A 179 -29.72 -13.04 14.53
CA PRO A 179 -29.73 -14.50 14.57
C PRO A 179 -28.42 -14.97 15.20
N THR A 180 -28.50 -15.37 16.46
CA THR A 180 -27.34 -15.63 17.30
C THR A 180 -27.27 -17.09 17.67
N LYS A 181 -26.10 -17.69 17.49
CA LYS A 181 -25.81 -19.07 17.86
C LYS A 181 -24.65 -19.12 18.84
N VAL A 182 -24.71 -20.05 19.78
CA VAL A 182 -23.71 -20.26 20.82
C VAL A 182 -22.99 -21.58 20.55
N ALA A 183 -21.67 -21.57 20.68
CA ALA A 183 -20.85 -22.78 20.68
C ALA A 183 -19.87 -22.74 21.85
N TYR A 184 -19.57 -23.91 22.41
CA TYR A 184 -18.47 -24.10 23.34
C TYR A 184 -17.15 -24.17 22.57
N VAL A 185 -16.14 -23.50 23.09
CA VAL A 185 -14.80 -23.39 22.52
C VAL A 185 -13.98 -24.58 23.00
N GLY A 186 -13.50 -25.42 22.08
CA GLY A 186 -12.58 -26.51 22.43
C GLY A 186 -11.13 -26.04 22.59
N ASP A 187 -10.29 -26.84 23.26
CA ASP A 187 -8.91 -26.52 23.66
C ASP A 187 -8.07 -25.85 22.55
N LYS A 188 -8.24 -26.29 21.29
CA LYS A 188 -7.51 -25.72 20.14
C LYS A 188 -7.89 -24.27 19.86
N GLU A 189 -9.18 -23.94 19.90
CA GLU A 189 -9.65 -22.56 19.71
C GLU A 189 -9.35 -21.69 20.94
N GLN A 190 -9.44 -22.25 22.15
CA GLN A 190 -9.04 -21.55 23.38
C GLN A 190 -7.55 -21.15 23.34
N ASN A 191 -6.67 -22.05 22.87
CA ASN A 191 -5.25 -21.76 22.64
C ASN A 191 -5.01 -20.71 21.53
N ILE A 192 -5.92 -20.57 20.56
CA ILE A 192 -5.85 -19.49 19.56
C ILE A 192 -6.28 -18.16 20.20
N TRP A 193 -7.40 -18.15 20.93
CA TRP A 193 -7.92 -16.98 21.64
C TRP A 193 -6.88 -16.39 22.61
N LEU A 194 -6.20 -17.23 23.40
CA LEU A 194 -5.11 -16.79 24.29
C LEU A 194 -3.95 -16.10 23.53
N LYS A 195 -3.57 -16.63 22.35
CA LYS A 195 -2.54 -16.03 21.50
C LYS A 195 -3.00 -14.73 20.84
N GLU A 196 -4.28 -14.64 20.46
CA GLU A 196 -4.87 -13.40 19.94
C GLU A 196 -4.86 -12.30 21.01
N VAL A 197 -5.31 -12.60 22.23
CA VAL A 197 -5.28 -11.66 23.37
C VAL A 197 -3.85 -11.21 23.66
N GLN A 198 -2.89 -12.14 23.78
CA GLN A 198 -1.48 -11.79 24.00
C GLN A 198 -0.93 -10.92 22.86
N GLY A 199 -1.14 -11.32 21.60
CA GLY A 199 -0.64 -10.60 20.43
C GLY A 199 -1.21 -9.18 20.29
N ILE A 200 -2.49 -8.98 20.61
CA ILE A 200 -3.11 -7.65 20.63
C ILE A 200 -2.52 -6.79 21.75
N SER A 201 -2.43 -7.31 22.98
CA SER A 201 -1.87 -6.58 24.12
C SER A 201 -0.41 -6.19 23.90
N GLU A 202 0.42 -7.11 23.42
CA GLU A 202 1.81 -6.81 23.03
C GLU A 202 1.89 -5.77 21.92
N HIS A 203 1.02 -5.83 20.90
CA HIS A 203 1.00 -4.85 19.83
C HIS A 203 0.65 -3.45 20.36
N TYR A 204 -0.41 -3.33 21.16
CA TYR A 204 -0.83 -2.06 21.75
C TYR A 204 0.26 -1.48 22.66
N GLN A 205 0.90 -2.29 23.50
CA GLN A 205 1.99 -1.84 24.37
C GLN A 205 3.23 -1.43 23.55
N ARG A 206 3.72 -2.31 22.67
CA ARG A 206 4.97 -2.10 21.92
C ARG A 206 4.88 -1.02 20.85
N ARG A 207 3.73 -0.87 20.17
CA ARG A 207 3.56 0.05 19.03
C ARG A 207 2.78 1.31 19.35
N LYS A 208 1.81 1.27 20.28
CA LYS A 208 0.95 2.41 20.65
C LYS A 208 1.24 3.00 22.03
N GLY A 209 2.03 2.33 22.88
CA GLY A 209 2.21 2.72 24.29
C GLY A 209 0.95 2.54 25.14
N VAL A 210 0.01 1.68 24.72
CA VAL A 210 -1.25 1.44 25.43
C VAL A 210 -1.14 0.14 26.22
N VAL A 211 -1.37 0.20 27.53
CA VAL A 211 -1.44 -0.96 28.42
C VAL A 211 -2.90 -1.40 28.51
N ILE A 212 -3.14 -2.61 28.00
CA ILE A 212 -4.40 -3.33 28.13
C ILE A 212 -4.22 -4.30 29.30
N ASN A 213 -5.10 -4.21 30.28
CA ASN A 213 -5.10 -5.07 31.46
C ASN A 213 -5.76 -6.44 31.12
N GLU A 214 -6.13 -7.22 32.14
CA GLU A 214 -6.79 -8.51 31.96
C GLU A 214 -8.00 -8.42 31.01
N THR A 215 -8.08 -9.36 30.07
CA THR A 215 -9.07 -9.37 28.98
C THR A 215 -9.98 -10.56 29.12
N ALA A 216 -11.23 -10.29 29.51
CA ALA A 216 -12.27 -11.31 29.63
C ALA A 216 -12.96 -11.63 28.30
N VAL A 217 -13.03 -10.68 27.35
CA VAL A 217 -13.83 -10.83 26.12
C VAL A 217 -13.13 -10.24 24.89
N VAL A 218 -13.14 -11.02 23.80
CA VAL A 218 -12.72 -10.63 22.45
C VAL A 218 -13.94 -10.56 21.54
N VAL A 219 -14.04 -9.49 20.75
CA VAL A 219 -15.05 -9.31 19.70
C VAL A 219 -14.38 -9.49 18.34
N TYR A 220 -14.92 -10.39 17.53
CA TYR A 220 -14.50 -10.58 16.15
C TYR A 220 -15.37 -9.69 15.25
N ALA A 221 -14.73 -8.83 14.45
CA ALA A 221 -15.43 -7.85 13.64
C ALA A 221 -14.85 -7.72 12.22
N GLN A 222 -15.70 -7.23 11.31
CA GLN A 222 -15.34 -6.88 9.94
C GLN A 222 -15.22 -5.36 9.82
N LEU A 223 -14.05 -4.85 9.42
CA LEU A 223 -13.84 -3.40 9.22
C LEU A 223 -14.70 -2.88 8.05
N LEU A 224 -15.19 -1.64 8.15
CA LEU A 224 -15.88 -0.95 7.07
C LEU A 224 -14.91 -0.69 5.90
N THR A 225 -15.15 -1.29 4.75
CA THR A 225 -14.32 -1.09 3.54
C THR A 225 -14.81 0.05 2.67
N GLY A 226 -16.11 0.34 2.72
CA GLY A 226 -16.71 1.36 1.87
C GLY A 226 -18.23 1.33 1.93
N ARG A 227 -18.84 1.82 0.86
CA ARG A 227 -20.30 1.80 0.69
C ARG A 227 -20.68 1.58 -0.77
N ARG A 228 -21.83 0.96 -0.99
CA ARG A 228 -22.36 0.66 -2.31
C ARG A 228 -23.79 1.17 -2.42
N TYR A 229 -24.10 1.82 -3.53
CA TYR A 229 -25.48 2.13 -3.89
C TYR A 229 -26.25 0.83 -4.17
N GLN A 230 -27.34 0.64 -3.46
CA GLN A 230 -28.32 -0.42 -3.66
C GLN A 230 -29.62 0.22 -4.14
N ILE A 231 -30.34 -0.47 -5.01
CA ILE A 231 -31.66 -0.06 -5.51
C ILE A 231 -32.68 -0.95 -4.81
N ASN A 232 -33.66 -0.38 -4.12
CA ASN A 232 -34.72 -1.16 -3.50
C ASN A 232 -35.82 -1.54 -4.52
N GLN A 233 -36.79 -2.36 -4.11
CA GLN A 233 -37.89 -2.80 -5.00
C GLN A 233 -38.81 -1.66 -5.45
N SER A 234 -38.79 -0.50 -4.78
CA SER A 234 -39.50 0.72 -5.17
C SER A 234 -38.68 1.65 -6.08
N GLY A 235 -37.46 1.25 -6.49
CA GLY A 235 -36.60 2.04 -7.39
C GLY A 235 -35.81 3.15 -6.70
N GLU A 236 -35.90 3.28 -5.38
CA GLU A 236 -35.13 4.24 -4.61
C GLU A 236 -33.71 3.73 -4.38
N VAL A 237 -32.74 4.63 -4.58
CA VAL A 237 -31.32 4.38 -4.37
C VAL A 237 -30.97 4.73 -2.92
N TYR A 238 -30.38 3.77 -2.20
CA TYR A 238 -29.85 3.96 -0.86
C TYR A 238 -28.39 3.50 -0.76
N LEU A 239 -27.65 4.06 0.20
CA LEU A 239 -26.22 3.82 0.35
C LEU A 239 -25.97 2.82 1.49
N GLU A 240 -25.64 1.58 1.14
CA GLU A 240 -25.38 0.50 2.11
C GLU A 240 -23.90 0.43 2.49
N LYS A 241 -23.59 0.12 3.76
CA LYS A 241 -22.24 -0.13 4.25
C LYS A 241 -21.71 -1.47 3.77
N GLN A 242 -20.49 -1.47 3.22
CA GLN A 242 -19.77 -2.69 2.85
C GLN A 242 -18.67 -2.98 3.86
N TRP A 243 -18.51 -4.26 4.19
CA TRP A 243 -17.60 -4.72 5.24
C TRP A 243 -16.57 -5.68 4.67
N SER A 244 -15.39 -5.71 5.29
CA SER A 244 -14.31 -6.61 4.89
C SER A 244 -14.76 -8.07 4.95
N LYS A 245 -14.28 -8.86 3.98
CA LYS A 245 -14.39 -10.33 4.05
C LYS A 245 -13.51 -10.91 5.17
N GLN A 246 -12.44 -10.20 5.53
CA GLN A 246 -11.55 -10.58 6.62
C GLN A 246 -12.20 -10.26 7.97
N ILE A 247 -12.10 -11.22 8.88
CA ILE A 247 -12.55 -11.13 10.26
C ILE A 247 -11.31 -10.88 11.12
N LEU A 248 -11.37 -9.90 12.01
CA LEU A 248 -10.25 -9.55 12.90
C LEU A 248 -10.68 -9.56 14.37
N PRO A 249 -9.82 -10.03 15.30
CA PRO A 249 -10.07 -9.98 16.73
C PRO A 249 -9.77 -8.60 17.31
N PHE A 250 -10.65 -8.11 18.19
CA PHE A 250 -10.48 -6.87 18.95
C PHE A 250 -10.87 -7.09 20.42
N VAL A 251 -10.02 -6.70 21.36
CA VAL A 251 -10.33 -6.84 22.80
C VAL A 251 -11.37 -5.82 23.23
N TYR A 252 -12.37 -6.24 23.98
CA TYR A 252 -13.59 -5.46 24.23
C TYR A 252 -13.35 -4.09 24.88
N GLN A 253 -12.35 -3.97 25.76
CA GLN A 253 -12.01 -2.73 26.45
C GLN A 253 -11.39 -1.65 25.53
N THR A 254 -11.02 -2.01 24.29
CA THR A 254 -10.56 -1.05 23.25
C THR A 254 -11.68 -0.62 22.30
N ILE A 255 -12.90 -1.12 22.49
CA ILE A 255 -14.04 -0.89 21.60
C ILE A 255 -14.89 0.26 22.15
N VAL A 256 -15.23 1.19 21.27
CA VAL A 256 -16.13 2.30 21.56
C VAL A 256 -17.48 2.06 20.88
N LYS A 257 -18.56 2.30 21.62
CA LYS A 257 -19.95 2.10 21.17
C LYS A 257 -20.65 3.45 21.03
N ASP A 258 -21.72 3.47 20.24
CA ASP A 258 -22.73 4.55 20.22
C ASP A 258 -22.20 5.98 19.97
N ILE A 259 -21.10 6.12 19.22
CA ILE A 259 -20.55 7.42 18.86
C ILE A 259 -21.39 8.08 17.75
N LYS A 260 -21.78 9.34 17.96
CA LYS A 260 -22.24 10.22 16.87
C LYS A 260 -21.03 10.63 16.01
N ALA A 261 -20.74 9.83 14.99
CA ALA A 261 -19.71 10.14 14.01
C ALA A 261 -20.22 11.14 12.96
N PHE A 262 -19.42 12.14 12.62
CA PHE A 262 -19.63 12.99 11.45
C PHE A 262 -19.37 12.16 10.20
N ASP A 263 -20.33 12.21 9.27
CA ASP A 263 -20.20 11.56 7.98
C ASP A 263 -20.38 12.61 6.89
N SER A 264 -19.26 13.07 6.33
CA SER A 264 -19.24 14.07 5.25
C SER A 264 -19.87 13.57 3.94
N ARG A 265 -20.19 12.27 3.84
CA ARG A 265 -20.59 11.58 2.61
C ARG A 265 -22.11 11.43 2.51
N PHE A 266 -22.83 12.52 2.74
CA PHE A 266 -24.23 12.62 2.34
C PHE A 266 -24.29 12.57 0.81
N SER A 267 -24.77 11.45 0.27
CA SER A 267 -25.11 11.41 -1.14
C SER A 267 -26.50 11.99 -1.34
N ASN A 268 -26.62 12.94 -2.25
CA ASN A 268 -27.92 13.46 -2.70
C ASN A 268 -28.59 12.53 -3.73
N ILE A 269 -27.91 11.46 -4.16
CA ILE A 269 -28.42 10.44 -5.09
C ILE A 269 -29.52 9.64 -4.39
N LYS A 270 -30.75 9.74 -4.89
CA LYS A 270 -31.93 9.04 -4.37
C LYS A 270 -32.66 8.22 -5.42
N THR A 271 -32.45 8.55 -6.70
CA THR A 271 -33.10 7.91 -7.84
C THR A 271 -32.08 7.26 -8.77
N LEU A 272 -32.56 6.40 -9.66
CA LEU A 272 -31.73 5.79 -10.70
C LEU A 272 -31.16 6.83 -11.68
N ASP A 273 -31.88 7.94 -11.92
CA ASP A 273 -31.44 9.05 -12.77
C ASP A 273 -30.30 9.85 -12.13
N ASP A 274 -30.37 10.08 -10.81
CA ASP A 274 -29.27 10.70 -10.06
C ASP A 274 -27.99 9.82 -10.09
N LEU A 275 -28.15 8.50 -10.13
CA LEU A 275 -27.07 7.52 -10.09
C LEU A 275 -26.42 7.34 -11.47
N PHE A 276 -27.22 7.40 -12.54
CA PHE A 276 -26.80 7.23 -13.93
C PHE A 276 -27.34 8.34 -14.83
N PRO A 277 -26.93 9.61 -14.63
CA PRO A 277 -27.43 10.70 -15.46
C PRO A 277 -26.95 10.54 -16.91
N PRO A 278 -27.72 11.01 -17.92
CA PRO A 278 -27.34 10.90 -19.33
C PRO A 278 -25.94 11.44 -19.63
N ARG A 279 -25.24 10.80 -20.58
CA ARG A 279 -23.83 11.05 -20.96
C ARG A 279 -22.79 10.65 -19.90
N THR A 280 -23.20 10.03 -18.79
CA THR A 280 -22.26 9.45 -17.83
C THR A 280 -21.58 8.22 -18.43
N THR A 281 -20.27 8.09 -18.17
CA THR A 281 -19.48 6.91 -18.54
C THR A 281 -19.68 5.80 -17.52
N VAL A 282 -20.05 4.60 -17.98
CA VAL A 282 -20.26 3.40 -17.17
C VAL A 282 -19.48 2.21 -17.73
N PHE A 283 -19.33 1.15 -16.93
CA PHE A 283 -18.64 -0.08 -17.32
C PHE A 283 -19.57 -1.28 -17.09
N MET A 284 -19.62 -2.19 -18.06
CA MET A 284 -20.45 -3.40 -17.95
C MET A 284 -19.81 -4.44 -17.02
N LEU A 285 -20.59 -4.95 -16.06
CA LEU A 285 -20.16 -6.01 -15.14
C LEU A 285 -20.73 -7.40 -15.50
N GLY A 286 -21.56 -7.50 -16.54
CA GLY A 286 -22.18 -8.75 -17.00
C GLY A 286 -21.62 -9.26 -18.33
N SER A 287 -21.83 -10.56 -18.59
CA SER A 287 -21.60 -11.18 -19.90
C SER A 287 -22.61 -10.66 -20.95
N PRO A 288 -22.25 -10.50 -22.24
CA PRO A 288 -20.94 -10.82 -22.85
C PRO A 288 -19.95 -9.66 -22.89
N TYR A 289 -20.33 -8.45 -22.45
CA TYR A 289 -19.53 -7.22 -22.65
C TYR A 289 -18.73 -6.80 -21.40
N TYR A 290 -18.33 -7.74 -20.55
CA TYR A 290 -17.63 -7.45 -19.29
C TYR A 290 -16.43 -6.52 -19.48
N GLY A 291 -16.32 -5.46 -18.67
CA GLY A 291 -15.26 -4.45 -18.76
C GLY A 291 -15.43 -3.42 -19.89
N CYS A 292 -16.36 -3.59 -20.82
CA CYS A 292 -16.59 -2.60 -21.89
C CYS A 292 -17.12 -1.28 -21.32
N THR A 293 -16.54 -0.18 -21.79
CA THR A 293 -16.99 1.19 -21.48
C THR A 293 -18.23 1.54 -22.31
N GLY A 294 -19.21 2.20 -21.69
CA GLY A 294 -20.42 2.68 -22.35
C GLY A 294 -20.85 4.05 -21.85
N GLU A 295 -21.75 4.67 -22.62
CA GLU A 295 -22.32 5.99 -22.33
C GLU A 295 -23.83 5.85 -22.10
N VAL A 296 -24.31 6.33 -20.94
CA VAL A 296 -25.73 6.34 -20.60
C VAL A 296 -26.49 7.25 -21.55
N GLN A 297 -27.57 6.74 -22.14
CA GLN A 297 -28.47 7.45 -23.04
C GLN A 297 -29.73 7.90 -22.29
N ASP A 298 -30.55 8.71 -22.96
CA ASP A 298 -31.91 8.95 -22.53
C ASP A 298 -32.65 7.61 -22.29
N SER A 299 -33.20 7.52 -21.08
CA SER A 299 -33.79 6.32 -20.48
C SER A 299 -35.18 6.62 -19.90
N CYS A 300 -35.77 7.79 -20.17
CA CYS A 300 -37.06 8.21 -19.60
C CYS A 300 -38.21 7.21 -19.86
N ASP A 301 -38.12 6.36 -20.89
CA ASP A 301 -39.13 5.35 -21.23
C ASP A 301 -38.94 4.00 -20.53
N VAL A 302 -37.76 3.72 -19.94
CA VAL A 302 -37.47 2.46 -19.22
C VAL A 302 -37.10 2.64 -17.75
N ILE A 303 -36.86 3.88 -17.31
CA ILE A 303 -36.44 4.18 -15.94
C ILE A 303 -37.51 3.78 -14.89
N ALA A 304 -38.78 3.81 -15.28
CA ALA A 304 -39.90 3.31 -14.47
C ALA A 304 -39.88 1.78 -14.26
N GLU A 305 -39.17 1.03 -15.11
CA GLU A 305 -38.91 -0.40 -14.92
C GLU A 305 -37.64 -0.67 -14.06
N GLY A 306 -37.00 0.38 -13.55
CA GLY A 306 -35.73 0.28 -12.81
C GLY A 306 -34.52 0.00 -13.70
N ARG A 307 -34.58 0.34 -14.99
CA ARG A 307 -33.55 0.05 -16.00
C ARG A 307 -32.97 1.30 -16.65
N ILE A 308 -31.76 1.19 -17.19
CA ILE A 308 -31.09 2.26 -17.93
C ILE A 308 -30.67 1.80 -19.33
N ARG A 309 -30.51 2.76 -20.24
CA ARG A 309 -30.05 2.50 -21.61
C ARG A 309 -28.61 2.94 -21.77
N VAL A 310 -27.76 2.04 -22.20
CA VAL A 310 -26.33 2.29 -22.36
C VAL A 310 -25.89 1.91 -23.77
N VAL A 311 -25.09 2.76 -24.40
CA VAL A 311 -24.40 2.42 -25.64
C VAL A 311 -22.96 2.07 -25.29
N PHE A 312 -22.64 0.78 -25.32
CA PHE A 312 -21.29 0.26 -25.09
C PHE A 312 -20.45 0.36 -26.37
N ASN A 313 -19.18 0.72 -26.22
CA ASN A 313 -18.17 0.61 -27.26
C ASN A 313 -17.40 -0.70 -27.07
N ILE A 314 -17.41 -1.58 -28.07
CA ILE A 314 -16.75 -2.88 -27.99
C ILE A 314 -15.37 -2.78 -28.65
N PRO A 315 -14.27 -2.77 -27.87
CA PRO A 315 -12.92 -2.73 -28.41
C PRO A 315 -12.61 -4.01 -29.18
N CYS A 316 -11.57 -3.97 -30.02
CA CYS A 316 -10.93 -5.19 -30.51
C CYS A 316 -9.92 -5.63 -29.44
N GLU A 317 -10.00 -6.88 -28.99
CA GLU A 317 -9.02 -7.45 -28.07
C GLU A 317 -7.85 -8.09 -28.84
N PRO A 318 -6.60 -7.99 -28.35
CA PRO A 318 -5.44 -8.64 -28.98
C PRO A 318 -5.51 -10.16 -28.79
N GLN A 319 -5.16 -10.92 -29.82
CA GLN A 319 -5.11 -12.38 -29.75
C GLN A 319 -3.78 -12.82 -29.14
N LEU A 320 -3.80 -13.37 -27.93
CA LEU A 320 -2.58 -13.71 -27.19
C LEU A 320 -2.37 -15.23 -26.99
N ASP A 321 -3.32 -16.10 -27.33
CA ASP A 321 -3.20 -17.55 -27.06
C ASP A 321 -1.98 -18.18 -27.74
N THR A 322 -1.61 -17.69 -28.93
CA THR A 322 -0.43 -18.16 -29.67
C THR A 322 0.86 -17.80 -28.94
N LEU A 323 0.93 -16.61 -28.34
CA LEU A 323 2.05 -16.18 -27.50
C LEU A 323 2.08 -16.94 -26.17
N ILE A 324 0.93 -17.13 -25.52
CA ILE A 324 0.79 -17.88 -24.25
C ILE A 324 1.27 -19.33 -24.42
N GLN A 325 0.88 -20.01 -25.50
CA GLN A 325 1.35 -21.37 -25.81
C GLN A 325 2.87 -21.42 -26.08
N ASN A 326 3.42 -20.38 -26.69
CA ASN A 326 4.83 -20.31 -27.09
C ASN A 326 5.74 -19.56 -26.09
N GLN A 327 5.23 -19.12 -24.94
CA GLN A 327 5.95 -18.24 -24.00
C GLN A 327 7.34 -18.78 -23.62
N HIS A 328 7.47 -20.10 -23.47
CA HIS A 328 8.69 -20.83 -23.13
C HIS A 328 9.86 -20.62 -24.12
N LYS A 329 9.59 -20.13 -25.34
CA LYS A 329 10.62 -19.77 -26.34
C LYS A 329 11.27 -18.42 -26.05
N TYR A 330 10.54 -17.52 -25.39
CA TYR A 330 10.94 -16.16 -25.06
C TYR A 330 11.29 -15.99 -23.58
N SER A 331 10.92 -16.96 -22.72
CA SER A 331 11.28 -16.97 -21.31
C SER A 331 12.79 -17.13 -21.07
N VAL A 332 13.30 -16.43 -20.05
CA VAL A 332 14.69 -16.58 -19.60
C VAL A 332 14.88 -17.97 -18.99
N LYS A 333 15.94 -18.68 -19.42
CA LYS A 333 16.33 -19.97 -18.86
C LYS A 333 17.21 -19.77 -17.64
N TYR A 334 16.80 -20.32 -16.51
CA TYR A 334 17.55 -20.28 -15.26
C TYR A 334 18.10 -21.67 -14.92
N ASN A 335 19.34 -21.72 -14.42
CA ASN A 335 20.02 -22.94 -14.00
C ASN A 335 20.32 -22.88 -12.49
N PRO A 336 20.40 -24.03 -11.78
CA PRO A 336 20.84 -24.07 -10.40
C PRO A 336 22.28 -23.57 -10.23
N GLY A 337 22.61 -23.07 -9.04
CA GLY A 337 23.95 -22.52 -8.74
C GLY A 337 25.11 -23.49 -8.98
N TYR A 338 24.91 -24.80 -8.83
CA TYR A 338 25.96 -25.81 -9.10
C TYR A 338 26.31 -25.92 -10.59
N VAL A 339 25.36 -25.61 -11.50
CA VAL A 339 25.60 -25.62 -12.95
C VAL A 339 26.50 -24.46 -13.35
N LEU A 340 26.20 -23.24 -12.86
CA LEU A 340 27.07 -22.07 -13.09
C LEU A 340 28.45 -22.29 -12.46
N ALA A 341 28.50 -22.80 -11.23
CA ALA A 341 29.74 -23.10 -10.52
C ALA A 341 30.65 -24.04 -11.33
N SER A 342 30.09 -25.11 -11.89
CA SER A 342 30.83 -26.07 -12.74
C SER A 342 31.34 -25.47 -14.05
N ARG A 343 30.65 -24.47 -14.63
CA ARG A 343 31.09 -23.80 -15.88
C ARG A 343 32.15 -22.73 -15.63
N LEU A 344 32.05 -22.04 -14.50
CA LEU A 344 32.96 -20.97 -14.08
C LEU A 344 34.20 -21.48 -13.33
N GLY A 345 34.31 -22.78 -13.03
CA GLY A 345 35.43 -23.35 -12.29
C GLY A 345 35.47 -22.94 -10.80
N VAL A 346 34.34 -22.50 -10.24
CA VAL A 346 34.22 -22.02 -8.84
C VAL A 346 33.31 -22.93 -8.02
N SER A 347 33.25 -22.74 -6.71
CA SER A 347 32.29 -23.45 -5.86
C SER A 347 30.90 -22.81 -5.91
N GLY A 348 29.84 -23.60 -5.67
CA GLY A 348 28.47 -23.09 -5.54
C GLY A 348 28.30 -22.06 -4.41
N TYR A 349 29.17 -22.11 -3.39
CA TYR A 349 29.28 -21.09 -2.35
C TYR A 349 29.71 -19.73 -2.95
N LEU A 350 30.72 -19.70 -3.82
CA LEU A 350 31.19 -18.45 -4.44
C LEU A 350 30.12 -17.84 -5.33
N VAL A 351 29.47 -18.63 -6.20
CA VAL A 351 28.29 -18.18 -6.97
C VAL A 351 27.24 -17.58 -6.03
N SER A 352 26.98 -18.25 -4.90
CA SER A 352 25.99 -17.79 -3.93
C SER A 352 26.38 -16.51 -3.18
N ARG A 353 27.66 -16.30 -2.86
CA ARG A 353 28.14 -15.09 -2.15
C ARG A 353 28.24 -13.89 -3.09
N PHE A 354 28.88 -14.06 -4.25
CA PHE A 354 29.11 -12.96 -5.19
C PHE A 354 27.82 -12.44 -5.83
N THR A 355 26.81 -13.29 -6.02
CA THR A 355 25.46 -12.83 -6.44
C THR A 355 24.67 -12.13 -5.33
N GLY A 356 25.08 -12.26 -4.06
CA GLY A 356 24.48 -11.58 -2.91
C GLY A 356 25.17 -10.25 -2.59
N SER A 357 25.34 -9.97 -1.30
CA SER A 357 26.12 -8.83 -0.77
C SER A 357 27.37 -9.36 -0.06
N ILE A 358 28.51 -8.73 -0.30
CA ILE A 358 29.80 -9.04 0.31
C ILE A 358 30.33 -7.74 0.92
N PHE A 359 30.66 -7.73 2.21
CA PHE A 359 31.12 -6.52 2.90
C PHE A 359 32.62 -6.59 3.20
N ILE A 360 33.36 -5.58 2.74
CA ILE A 360 34.77 -5.35 3.09
C ILE A 360 34.86 -4.13 4.01
N GLY A 361 35.42 -4.31 5.20
CA GLY A 361 35.77 -3.23 6.13
C GLY A 361 37.21 -2.74 5.93
N ARG A 362 37.51 -1.56 6.49
CA ARG A 362 38.86 -0.97 6.40
C ARG A 362 39.85 -1.52 7.41
N GLY A 363 41.13 -1.46 7.09
CA GLY A 363 42.22 -2.04 7.88
C GLY A 363 42.20 -3.56 7.85
N SER A 364 42.51 -4.20 8.98
CA SER A 364 42.54 -5.67 9.14
C SER A 364 41.56 -6.14 10.20
N ARG A 365 41.24 -7.44 10.21
CA ARG A 365 40.37 -8.04 11.25
C ARG A 365 40.87 -7.84 12.67
N LYS A 366 42.19 -7.69 12.86
CA LYS A 366 42.82 -7.43 14.17
C LYS A 366 42.85 -5.95 14.53
N ASN A 367 42.84 -5.06 13.55
CA ASN A 367 42.85 -3.60 13.73
C ASN A 367 41.90 -2.93 12.73
N PRO A 368 40.57 -2.95 12.96
CA PRO A 368 39.59 -2.36 12.05
C PRO A 368 39.68 -0.83 12.04
N HIS A 369 39.78 -0.22 10.86
CA HIS A 369 39.82 1.24 10.71
C HIS A 369 38.42 1.83 10.54
N GLY A 370 37.61 1.68 11.58
CA GLY A 370 36.25 2.23 11.69
C GLY A 370 35.14 1.31 11.17
N ASP A 371 33.89 1.75 11.33
CA ASP A 371 32.70 0.94 11.04
C ASP A 371 32.27 0.92 9.56
N HIS A 372 32.90 1.71 8.69
CA HIS A 372 32.52 1.79 7.28
C HIS A 372 32.85 0.49 6.53
N LYS A 373 31.86 -0.05 5.81
CA LYS A 373 31.98 -1.29 5.05
C LYS A 373 31.49 -1.07 3.62
N ALA A 374 32.38 -1.27 2.66
CA ALA A 374 32.05 -1.26 1.25
C ALA A 374 31.34 -2.57 0.87
N ASN A 375 30.27 -2.48 0.06
CA ASN A 375 29.61 -3.65 -0.49
C ASN A 375 30.16 -3.94 -1.90
N VAL A 376 30.82 -5.08 -2.06
CA VAL A 376 31.42 -5.56 -3.31
C VAL A 376 30.69 -6.78 -3.91
N GLY A 377 29.49 -7.11 -3.40
CA GLY A 377 28.63 -8.12 -4.03
C GLY A 377 27.90 -7.56 -5.25
N LEU A 378 27.52 -8.42 -6.19
CA LEU A 378 26.72 -8.05 -7.38
C LEU A 378 25.28 -7.63 -7.01
N ASN A 379 24.82 -7.92 -5.78
CA ASN A 379 23.52 -7.51 -5.26
C ASN A 379 22.33 -7.93 -6.14
N LEU A 380 22.39 -9.17 -6.64
CA LEU A 380 21.35 -9.77 -7.47
C LEU A 380 20.30 -10.54 -6.65
N LYS A 381 20.52 -10.80 -5.35
CA LYS A 381 19.56 -11.53 -4.50
C LYS A 381 19.57 -11.07 -3.05
N PHE A 382 18.41 -11.06 -2.41
CA PHE A 382 18.23 -10.52 -1.06
C PHE A 382 17.36 -11.42 -0.17
N ASN A 383 17.97 -12.45 0.42
CA ASN A 383 17.28 -13.39 1.32
C ASN A 383 16.44 -12.72 2.42
N LYS A 384 16.98 -11.68 3.09
CA LYS A 384 16.31 -10.98 4.20
C LYS A 384 15.06 -10.19 3.78
N LYS A 385 14.96 -9.81 2.50
CA LYS A 385 13.83 -9.05 1.94
C LYS A 385 12.92 -9.88 1.05
N ASN A 386 13.33 -11.12 0.73
CA ASN A 386 12.73 -11.95 -0.32
C ASN A 386 12.65 -11.21 -1.67
N GLU A 387 13.74 -10.51 -2.05
CA GLU A 387 13.83 -9.81 -3.35
C GLU A 387 14.82 -10.49 -4.30
N GLU A 388 14.49 -10.49 -5.60
CA GLU A 388 15.30 -10.95 -6.74
C GLU A 388 15.50 -9.81 -7.77
N VAL A 389 16.37 -10.04 -8.76
CA VAL A 389 16.60 -9.13 -9.89
C VAL A 389 16.13 -9.84 -11.17
N PRO A 390 14.96 -9.45 -11.73
CA PRO A 390 14.37 -10.12 -12.90
C PRO A 390 15.34 -10.22 -14.09
N GLY A 391 15.33 -11.37 -14.77
CA GLY A 391 16.26 -11.68 -15.87
C GLY A 391 17.64 -12.16 -15.43
N TYR A 392 18.02 -11.99 -14.15
CA TYR A 392 19.30 -12.42 -13.60
C TYR A 392 19.12 -13.57 -12.61
N THR A 393 18.43 -13.33 -11.51
CA THR A 393 18.17 -14.32 -10.45
C THR A 393 16.69 -14.64 -10.38
N LYS A 394 16.39 -15.87 -9.97
CA LYS A 394 15.02 -16.28 -9.66
C LYS A 394 15.00 -17.24 -8.48
N LYS A 395 14.12 -17.01 -7.51
CA LYS A 395 13.92 -17.94 -6.39
C LYS A 395 12.81 -18.93 -6.73
N VAL A 396 13.11 -20.22 -6.73
CA VAL A 396 12.13 -21.29 -6.98
C VAL A 396 12.05 -22.16 -5.73
N GLY A 397 10.91 -22.09 -5.05
CA GLY A 397 10.76 -22.67 -3.72
C GLY A 397 11.74 -22.02 -2.73
N ASN A 398 12.74 -22.78 -2.28
CA ASN A 398 13.81 -22.27 -1.42
C ASN A 398 15.20 -22.25 -2.10
N GLU A 399 15.27 -22.54 -3.41
CA GLU A 399 16.51 -22.57 -4.18
C GLU A 399 16.68 -21.32 -5.04
N TRP A 400 17.93 -20.89 -5.21
CA TRP A 400 18.30 -19.78 -6.09
C TRP A 400 18.75 -20.30 -7.44
N MET A 401 18.08 -19.82 -8.48
CA MET A 401 18.33 -20.11 -9.88
C MET A 401 18.90 -18.86 -10.57
N TYR A 402 19.76 -19.06 -11.57
CA TYR A 402 20.56 -18.01 -12.18
C TYR A 402 20.51 -18.11 -13.71
N SER A 403 20.36 -16.98 -14.40
CA SER A 403 20.35 -16.92 -15.87
C SER A 403 21.77 -16.93 -16.45
N SER A 404 21.87 -17.06 -17.77
CA SER A 404 23.15 -16.91 -18.50
C SER A 404 23.79 -15.53 -18.33
N ALA A 405 23.01 -14.47 -18.08
CA ALA A 405 23.54 -13.13 -17.82
C ALA A 405 24.32 -13.07 -16.50
N VAL A 406 23.93 -13.86 -15.49
CA VAL A 406 24.69 -14.01 -14.25
C VAL A 406 25.99 -14.77 -14.48
N GLU A 407 25.96 -15.80 -15.34
CA GLU A 407 27.15 -16.57 -15.69
C GLU A 407 28.21 -15.68 -16.36
N GLN A 408 27.80 -14.86 -17.34
CA GLN A 408 28.68 -13.88 -17.99
C GLN A 408 29.24 -12.83 -17.02
N LEU A 409 28.39 -12.26 -16.17
CA LEU A 409 28.79 -11.25 -15.20
C LEU A 409 29.74 -11.79 -14.11
N LEU A 410 29.54 -13.03 -13.67
CA LEU A 410 30.47 -13.69 -12.75
C LEU A 410 31.81 -14.03 -13.42
N ALA A 411 31.81 -14.35 -14.72
CA ALA A 411 33.05 -14.55 -15.47
C ALA A 411 33.86 -13.24 -15.56
N GLU A 412 33.22 -12.12 -15.94
CA GLU A 412 33.87 -10.80 -15.97
C GLU A 412 34.44 -10.41 -14.59
N TYR A 413 33.69 -10.64 -13.52
CA TYR A 413 34.16 -10.34 -12.17
C TYR A 413 35.32 -11.25 -11.74
N LEU A 414 35.27 -12.54 -12.07
CA LEU A 414 36.32 -13.51 -11.75
C LEU A 414 37.63 -13.20 -12.50
N GLU A 415 37.54 -12.77 -13.77
CA GLU A 415 38.69 -12.35 -14.56
C GLU A 415 39.30 -11.04 -14.03
N ARG A 416 38.45 -10.10 -13.57
CA ARG A 416 38.89 -8.79 -13.08
C ARG A 416 39.51 -8.82 -11.68
N VAL A 417 39.04 -9.67 -10.77
CA VAL A 417 39.47 -9.69 -9.35
C VAL A 417 39.64 -11.13 -8.81
N PRO A 418 40.48 -11.98 -9.44
CA PRO A 418 40.62 -13.39 -9.10
C PRO A 418 41.12 -13.62 -7.66
N GLU A 419 41.86 -12.67 -7.09
CA GLU A 419 42.38 -12.72 -5.73
C GLU A 419 41.27 -12.62 -4.68
N LEU A 420 40.24 -11.81 -4.91
CA LEU A 420 39.08 -11.69 -4.01
C LEU A 420 38.27 -13.00 -3.98
N PHE A 421 38.05 -13.62 -5.15
CA PHE A 421 37.43 -14.95 -5.25
C PHE A 421 38.27 -16.00 -4.52
N SER A 422 39.60 -16.00 -4.72
CA SER A 422 40.54 -16.93 -4.08
C SER A 422 40.59 -16.77 -2.56
N TYR A 423 40.50 -15.54 -2.06
CA TYR A 423 40.47 -15.26 -0.64
C TYR A 423 39.16 -15.70 0.01
N ILE A 424 38.01 -15.34 -0.58
CA ILE A 424 36.69 -15.73 -0.05
C ILE A 424 36.47 -17.25 -0.15
N ALA A 425 37.09 -17.93 -1.12
CA ALA A 425 37.09 -19.40 -1.22
C ALA A 425 37.72 -20.06 0.01
N LYS A 426 38.85 -19.51 0.50
CA LYS A 426 39.58 -20.00 1.67
C LYS A 426 38.84 -19.66 2.97
N ASN A 427 38.27 -18.46 3.05
CA ASN A 427 37.65 -17.90 4.27
C ASN A 427 36.11 -18.02 4.28
N SER A 428 35.59 -19.18 3.85
CA SER A 428 34.14 -19.41 3.62
C SER A 428 33.23 -19.22 4.84
N GLN A 429 33.78 -19.24 6.05
CA GLN A 429 33.04 -19.09 7.32
C GLN A 429 32.83 -17.62 7.73
N GLU A 430 33.37 -16.66 6.98
CA GLU A 430 33.37 -15.25 7.36
C GLU A 430 32.34 -14.42 6.59
N ASP A 431 31.64 -13.55 7.33
CA ASP A 431 30.59 -12.68 6.78
C ASP A 431 31.07 -11.27 6.43
N ILE A 432 32.18 -10.83 7.02
CA ILE A 432 32.82 -9.52 6.81
C ILE A 432 34.30 -9.80 6.58
N PHE A 433 34.84 -9.28 5.49
CA PHE A 433 36.26 -9.35 5.15
C PHE A 433 36.91 -7.98 5.35
N TYR A 434 38.23 -7.89 5.24
CA TYR A 434 39.00 -6.67 5.49
C TYR A 434 40.05 -6.46 4.41
N GLU A 435 40.29 -5.21 4.03
CA GLU A 435 41.12 -4.87 2.86
C GLU A 435 42.59 -5.34 3.01
N ASP A 436 43.20 -5.14 4.17
CA ASP A 436 44.58 -5.57 4.46
C ASP A 436 44.74 -7.09 4.46
N ASP A 437 43.69 -7.82 4.86
CA ASP A 437 43.73 -9.28 4.93
C ASP A 437 43.59 -9.92 3.53
N ILE A 438 42.92 -9.23 2.57
CA ILE A 438 42.72 -9.70 1.19
C ILE A 438 43.93 -9.36 0.31
N TRP A 439 44.47 -8.14 0.43
CA TRP A 439 45.59 -7.62 -0.37
C TRP A 439 46.81 -7.29 0.52
N PRO A 440 47.51 -8.29 1.09
CA PRO A 440 48.69 -8.04 1.92
C PRO A 440 49.88 -7.57 1.07
N GLY A 441 50.41 -6.38 1.37
CA GLY A 441 51.58 -5.79 0.69
C GLY A 441 52.15 -4.59 1.45
N GLU A 442 53.36 -4.13 1.06
CA GLU A 442 53.99 -2.93 1.63
C GLU A 442 53.39 -1.61 1.07
N ASP A 443 52.80 -1.66 -0.13
CA ASP A 443 51.96 -0.59 -0.67
C ASP A 443 50.50 -0.81 -0.21
N GLU A 444 49.93 0.12 0.58
CA GLU A 444 48.59 0.04 1.21
C GLU A 444 47.40 0.14 0.22
N ASN A 445 47.47 -0.54 -0.92
CA ASN A 445 46.55 -0.39 -2.06
C ASN A 445 45.18 -1.07 -1.86
N GLY A 446 44.92 -1.71 -0.72
CA GLY A 446 43.65 -2.39 -0.44
C GLY A 446 42.43 -1.47 -0.55
N ALA A 447 42.54 -0.26 0.01
CA ALA A 447 41.48 0.75 -0.05
C ALA A 447 41.23 1.30 -1.48
N GLU A 448 42.25 1.29 -2.34
CA GLU A 448 42.12 1.67 -3.75
C GLU A 448 41.46 0.55 -4.56
N ARG A 449 41.86 -0.71 -4.34
CA ARG A 449 41.22 -1.89 -4.95
C ARG A 449 39.73 -1.98 -4.62
N VAL A 450 39.36 -1.78 -3.36
CA VAL A 450 37.95 -1.75 -2.94
C VAL A 450 37.19 -0.62 -3.66
N GLN A 451 37.81 0.54 -3.84
CA GLN A 451 37.19 1.65 -4.59
C GLN A 451 37.06 1.35 -6.09
N GLU A 452 38.05 0.73 -6.73
CA GLU A 452 38.00 0.30 -8.13
C GLU A 452 36.81 -0.66 -8.37
N ILE A 453 36.67 -1.65 -7.48
CA ILE A 453 35.58 -2.65 -7.54
C ILE A 453 34.22 -1.99 -7.36
N VAL A 454 34.08 -1.11 -6.35
CA VAL A 454 32.82 -0.37 -6.12
C VAL A 454 32.49 0.57 -7.28
N ALA A 455 33.49 1.18 -7.93
CA ALA A 455 33.30 2.03 -9.11
C ALA A 455 32.84 1.20 -10.32
N TRP A 456 33.48 0.07 -10.62
CA TRP A 456 33.05 -0.84 -11.68
C TRP A 456 31.63 -1.37 -11.44
N LEU A 457 31.33 -1.85 -10.23
CA LEU A 457 29.98 -2.33 -9.86
C LEU A 457 28.90 -1.25 -10.05
N LYS A 458 29.21 0.02 -9.75
CA LYS A 458 28.29 1.16 -9.96
C LYS A 458 28.19 1.61 -11.41
N ALA A 459 29.23 1.41 -12.22
CA ALA A 459 29.22 1.72 -13.65
C ALA A 459 28.54 0.62 -14.48
N HIS A 460 28.55 -0.62 -14.01
CA HIS A 460 27.96 -1.75 -14.70
C HIS A 460 26.42 -1.62 -14.80
N PRO A 461 25.79 -1.88 -15.97
CA PRO A 461 24.34 -1.68 -16.18
C PRO A 461 23.41 -2.34 -15.16
N VAL A 462 23.87 -3.44 -14.55
CA VAL A 462 23.16 -4.19 -13.50
C VAL A 462 22.84 -3.34 -12.27
N SER A 463 23.65 -2.32 -11.96
CA SER A 463 23.42 -1.43 -10.82
C SER A 463 22.13 -0.59 -10.94
N ALA A 464 21.67 -0.35 -12.17
CA ALA A 464 20.45 0.42 -12.46
C ALA A 464 19.18 -0.45 -12.48
N LEU A 465 19.29 -1.78 -12.35
CA LEU A 465 18.15 -2.68 -12.44
C LEU A 465 17.26 -2.61 -11.19
N SER A 466 15.94 -2.61 -11.43
CA SER A 466 14.93 -2.70 -10.39
C SER A 466 14.90 -4.09 -9.76
N ARG A 467 14.79 -4.13 -8.43
CA ARG A 467 14.53 -5.36 -7.66
C ARG A 467 13.03 -5.61 -7.58
N SER A 468 12.65 -6.86 -7.39
CA SER A 468 11.24 -7.26 -7.20
C SER A 468 11.11 -8.32 -6.13
N SER A 469 9.94 -8.41 -5.46
CA SER A 469 9.69 -9.54 -4.55
C SER A 469 9.63 -10.85 -5.34
N CYS A 470 10.25 -11.91 -4.79
CA CYS A 470 10.17 -13.27 -5.30
C CYS A 470 8.73 -13.83 -5.33
N ASP A 471 7.79 -13.18 -4.64
CA ASP A 471 6.37 -13.57 -4.59
C ASP A 471 5.57 -13.04 -5.81
N LEU A 472 6.20 -12.24 -6.69
CA LEU A 472 5.59 -11.69 -7.90
C LEU A 472 5.87 -12.55 -9.13
N GLN A 473 4.86 -12.73 -9.98
CA GLN A 473 5.03 -13.32 -11.31
C GLN A 473 5.29 -12.19 -12.33
N ILE A 474 6.52 -12.13 -12.84
CA ILE A 474 6.99 -11.11 -13.78
C ILE A 474 7.22 -11.76 -15.14
N LEU A 475 6.78 -11.09 -16.20
CA LEU A 475 7.05 -11.49 -17.58
C LEU A 475 8.44 -11.02 -18.00
N ASP A 476 9.20 -11.89 -18.68
CA ASP A 476 10.49 -11.53 -19.26
C ASP A 476 10.30 -10.50 -20.40
N THR A 477 11.26 -9.58 -20.58
CA THR A 477 11.16 -8.45 -21.53
C THR A 477 10.77 -8.87 -22.95
N ALA A 478 11.34 -9.97 -23.45
CA ALA A 478 11.02 -10.50 -24.77
C ALA A 478 9.56 -10.95 -24.94
N ILE A 479 8.86 -11.33 -23.85
CA ILE A 479 7.42 -11.61 -23.89
C ILE A 479 6.64 -10.29 -23.96
N VAL A 480 7.07 -9.27 -23.21
CA VAL A 480 6.44 -7.94 -23.23
C VAL A 480 6.52 -7.31 -24.62
N GLU A 481 7.68 -7.36 -25.27
CA GLU A 481 7.87 -6.92 -26.67
C GLU A 481 6.90 -7.62 -27.63
N LYS A 482 6.65 -8.93 -27.44
CA LYS A 482 5.66 -9.67 -28.26
C LYS A 482 4.21 -9.32 -27.93
N ILE A 483 3.89 -8.92 -26.70
CA ILE A 483 2.57 -8.37 -26.36
C ILE A 483 2.39 -7.01 -27.04
N GLU A 484 3.42 -6.15 -27.05
CA GLU A 484 3.40 -4.85 -27.72
C GLU A 484 3.21 -4.98 -29.24
N GLU A 485 3.90 -5.91 -29.89
CA GLU A 485 3.71 -6.24 -31.32
C GLU A 485 2.26 -6.63 -31.64
N GLU A 486 1.62 -7.48 -30.82
CA GLU A 486 0.21 -7.88 -31.03
C GLU A 486 -0.79 -6.76 -30.70
N ILE A 487 -0.49 -5.92 -29.71
CA ILE A 487 -1.29 -4.72 -29.41
C ILE A 487 -1.26 -3.74 -30.59
N GLU A 488 -0.11 -3.51 -31.22
CA GLU A 488 -0.01 -2.59 -32.36
C GLU A 488 -0.74 -3.12 -33.60
N LYS A 489 -0.63 -4.43 -33.89
CA LYS A 489 -1.46 -5.10 -34.90
C LYS A 489 -2.95 -4.99 -34.60
N CYS A 490 -3.35 -5.01 -33.32
CA CYS A 490 -4.74 -4.86 -32.90
C CYS A 490 -5.26 -3.43 -33.13
N LYS A 491 -4.48 -2.38 -32.79
CA LYS A 491 -4.86 -0.97 -33.03
C LYS A 491 -5.20 -0.68 -34.49
N GLN A 492 -4.48 -1.31 -35.43
CA GLN A 492 -4.72 -1.16 -36.87
C GLN A 492 -6.10 -1.70 -37.30
N ARG A 493 -6.70 -2.64 -36.56
CA ARG A 493 -7.99 -3.29 -36.88
C ARG A 493 -9.24 -2.53 -36.40
N ARG A 494 -9.08 -1.33 -35.83
CA ARG A 494 -10.12 -0.38 -35.35
C ARG A 494 -11.58 -0.91 -35.34
N SER A 495 -12.00 -1.53 -34.23
CA SER A 495 -13.41 -1.79 -33.97
C SER A 495 -14.13 -0.50 -33.54
N ASN A 496 -15.12 -0.07 -34.34
CA ASN A 496 -16.10 0.96 -33.96
C ASN A 496 -17.46 0.33 -33.59
N LYS A 497 -17.48 -0.94 -33.16
CA LYS A 497 -18.72 -1.66 -32.87
C LYS A 497 -19.38 -1.11 -31.61
N LYS A 498 -20.45 -0.34 -31.79
CA LYS A 498 -21.31 0.11 -30.71
C LYS A 498 -22.52 -0.82 -30.55
N VAL A 499 -22.89 -1.14 -29.32
CA VAL A 499 -24.09 -1.93 -29.01
C VAL A 499 -24.91 -1.21 -27.96
N ARG A 500 -26.19 -0.98 -28.25
CA ARG A 500 -27.17 -0.46 -27.30
C ARG A 500 -27.72 -1.62 -26.47
N VAL A 501 -27.67 -1.49 -25.16
CA VAL A 501 -28.20 -2.46 -24.19
C VAL A 501 -29.12 -1.71 -23.23
N THR A 502 -30.25 -2.32 -22.88
CA THR A 502 -31.04 -1.91 -21.71
C THR A 502 -30.62 -2.81 -20.57
N VAL A 503 -30.09 -2.22 -19.48
CA VAL A 503 -29.54 -2.90 -18.30
C VAL A 503 -30.49 -2.67 -17.13
#